data_AF-A0A538A9P2-F1
#
_entry.id   AF-A0A538A9P2-F1
#
_cell.length_a   1.000
_cell.length_b   1.000
_cell.length_c   1.000
_cell.angle_alpha   90.00
_cell.angle_beta   90.00
_cell.angle_gamma   90.00
#
_symmetry.space_group_name_H-M   'P 1'
#
loop_
_entity.id
_entity.type
_entity.pdbx_description
1 polymer ?
#
loop_
_entity_poly.entity_id
_entity_poly.type
_entity_poly.pdbx_seq_one_letter_code
_entity_poly.pdbx_strand_id
1 'polypeptide(L)'
;MNLWSGPQQARTLLSLRRPQQAYEFFRAYCRVLMRGPVNFYARWGMAFEPHLQNVYVALRDGVPSRIILRDLDSTILDPIRIRPAVQANRLRLAPTTWDHMPTFEIGGQRLAHALLFGHLGEVISYFLRSGDVKLERLTVSVEDTWSELIAATSSPASRRLVRELRAQSNSVKANLPPRGVPITFAG
;
A
#
# COMPACT_ATOMS: atom_id res chain seq x y z
N MET A 1 12.63 9.18 9.20
CA MET A 1 12.20 8.56 10.47
C MET A 1 11.19 7.48 10.11
N ASN A 2 11.53 6.22 10.33
CA ASN A 2 10.61 5.10 10.12
C ASN A 2 9.65 5.06 11.30
N LEU A 3 8.33 4.99 11.07
CA LEU A 3 7.35 4.82 12.14
C LEU A 3 7.44 3.43 12.79
N TRP A 4 8.14 2.49 12.13
CA TRP A 4 7.98 1.05 12.40
C TRP A 4 9.28 0.30 12.73
N SER A 5 10.40 0.98 12.96
CA SER A 5 11.65 0.32 13.40
C SER A 5 11.98 0.65 14.86
N GLY A 6 11.47 -0.18 15.77
CA GLY A 6 11.97 -0.30 17.15
C GLY A 6 10.94 0.04 18.25
N PRO A 7 11.17 -0.41 19.50
CA PRO A 7 10.19 -0.38 20.59
C PRO A 7 9.72 1.01 21.03
N GLN A 8 10.30 2.10 20.51
CA GLN A 8 10.09 3.47 21.01
C GLN A 8 9.65 4.49 19.94
N GLN A 9 9.35 4.09 18.70
CA GLN A 9 9.07 5.05 17.60
C GLN A 9 7.60 5.19 17.21
N ALA A 10 6.70 4.44 17.86
CA ALA A 10 5.25 4.66 17.78
C ALA A 10 4.78 5.87 18.61
N ARG A 11 5.64 6.84 19.00
CA ARG A 11 5.29 7.96 19.91
C ARG A 11 4.02 8.70 19.50
N THR A 12 3.79 8.90 18.20
CA THR A 12 2.55 9.50 17.71
C THR A 12 1.34 8.60 17.97
N LEU A 13 1.41 7.30 17.65
CA LEU A 13 0.35 6.33 17.93
C LEU A 13 0.10 6.19 19.45
N LEU A 14 1.17 6.21 20.25
CA LEU A 14 1.14 6.19 21.71
C LEU A 14 0.55 7.46 22.33
N SER A 15 0.42 8.54 21.54
CA SER A 15 -0.23 9.79 21.97
C SER A 15 -1.71 9.88 21.60
N LEU A 16 -2.24 8.93 20.81
CA LEU A 16 -3.65 8.87 20.44
C LEU A 16 -4.46 8.32 21.62
N ARG A 17 -4.91 9.22 22.49
CA ARG A 17 -5.60 8.86 23.75
C ARG A 17 -7.07 8.51 23.57
N ARG A 18 -7.65 8.85 22.41
CA ARG A 18 -9.08 8.61 22.11
C ARG A 18 -9.22 7.79 20.84
N PRO A 19 -10.16 6.81 20.78
CA PRO A 19 -10.42 6.02 19.58
C PRO A 19 -10.68 6.87 18.33
N GLN A 20 -11.37 8.00 18.49
CA GLN A 20 -11.66 8.92 17.40
C GLN A 20 -10.39 9.44 16.69
N GLN A 21 -9.35 9.77 17.45
CA GLN A 21 -8.07 10.24 16.91
C GLN A 21 -7.35 9.12 16.15
N ALA A 22 -7.47 7.88 16.62
CA ALA A 22 -6.94 6.71 15.92
C ALA A 22 -7.61 6.50 14.56
N TYR A 23 -8.94 6.63 14.48
CA TYR A 23 -9.65 6.52 13.21
C TYR A 23 -9.29 7.63 12.22
N GLU A 24 -9.17 8.88 12.71
CA GLU A 24 -8.78 10.02 11.87
C GLU A 24 -7.36 9.87 11.34
N PHE A 25 -6.42 9.47 12.22
CA PHE A 25 -5.04 9.18 11.82
C PHE A 25 -4.99 8.05 10.79
N PHE A 26 -5.69 6.94 11.04
CA PHE A 26 -5.69 5.79 10.14
C PHE A 26 -6.31 6.11 8.78
N ARG A 27 -7.39 6.90 8.74
CA ARG A 27 -7.96 7.38 7.48
C ARG A 27 -6.96 8.21 6.67
N ALA A 28 -6.25 9.13 7.32
CA ALA A 28 -5.19 9.91 6.67
C ALA A 28 -4.04 9.01 6.17
N TYR A 29 -3.67 8.02 6.99
CA TYR A 29 -2.66 7.02 6.66
C TYR A 29 -3.01 6.24 5.39
N CYS A 30 -4.23 5.67 5.31
CA CYS A 30 -4.70 4.95 4.12
C CYS A 30 -4.62 5.81 2.86
N ARG A 31 -5.14 7.04 2.91
CA ARG A 31 -5.11 7.96 1.77
C ARG A 31 -3.70 8.24 1.29
N VAL A 32 -2.79 8.54 2.21
CA VAL A 32 -1.40 8.88 1.90
C VAL A 32 -0.64 7.66 1.37
N LEU A 33 -0.82 6.49 1.99
CA LEU A 33 -0.16 5.25 1.58
C LEU A 33 -0.64 4.77 0.22
N MET A 34 -1.95 4.69 -0.01
CA MET A 34 -2.53 4.01 -1.17
C MET A 34 -2.44 4.86 -2.45
N ARG A 35 -2.56 6.19 -2.33
CA ARG A 35 -2.71 7.08 -3.50
C ARG A 35 -1.56 6.98 -4.50
N GLY A 36 -0.31 7.02 -4.01
CA GLY A 36 0.87 6.96 -4.88
C GLY A 36 0.96 5.63 -5.62
N PRO A 37 1.15 4.49 -4.92
CA PRO A 37 1.32 3.18 -5.52
C PRO A 37 0.18 2.78 -6.47
N VAL A 38 -1.09 3.02 -6.09
CA VAL A 38 -2.24 2.71 -6.94
C VAL A 38 -2.26 3.58 -8.21
N ASN A 39 -1.90 4.86 -8.10
CA ASN A 39 -1.83 5.73 -9.27
C ASN A 39 -0.70 5.34 -10.22
N PHE A 40 0.49 5.04 -9.69
CA PHE A 40 1.63 4.57 -10.48
C PHE A 40 1.32 3.26 -11.21
N TYR A 41 0.63 2.33 -10.56
CA TYR A 41 0.17 1.10 -11.21
C TYR A 41 -0.81 1.41 -12.35
N ALA A 42 -1.91 2.08 -12.04
CA ALA A 42 -3.03 2.22 -12.96
C ALA A 42 -2.77 3.20 -14.11
N ARG A 43 -1.97 4.24 -13.88
CA ARG A 43 -1.68 5.30 -14.85
C ARG A 43 -0.34 5.09 -15.55
N TRP A 44 0.70 4.75 -14.80
CA TRP A 44 2.07 4.77 -15.30
C TRP A 44 2.63 3.38 -15.61
N GLY A 45 1.95 2.31 -15.17
CA GLY A 45 2.42 0.95 -15.43
C GLY A 45 3.59 0.55 -14.54
N MET A 46 3.62 1.04 -13.29
CA MET A 46 4.66 0.70 -12.32
C MET A 46 4.01 0.05 -11.10
N ALA A 47 4.30 -1.22 -10.88
CA ALA A 47 3.85 -1.97 -9.72
C ALA A 47 4.97 -2.02 -8.67
N PHE A 48 4.75 -1.32 -7.56
CA PHE A 48 5.66 -1.33 -6.43
C PHE A 48 5.24 -2.37 -5.39
N GLU A 49 6.16 -2.65 -4.47
CA GLU A 49 5.94 -3.54 -3.33
C GLU A 49 6.02 -2.73 -2.01
N PRO A 50 4.99 -1.91 -1.67
CA PRO A 50 5.02 -0.95 -0.56
C PRO A 50 4.81 -1.61 0.81
N HIS A 51 5.58 -2.65 1.11
CA HIS A 51 5.65 -3.30 2.42
C HIS A 51 6.03 -2.31 3.52
N LEU A 52 5.72 -2.62 4.77
CA LEU A 52 5.99 -1.73 5.92
C LEU A 52 7.47 -1.27 5.98
N GLN A 53 8.41 -2.14 5.64
CA GLN A 53 9.85 -1.82 5.60
C GLN A 53 10.29 -0.92 4.43
N ASN A 54 9.51 -0.92 3.34
CA ASN A 54 9.82 -0.20 2.10
C ASN A 54 9.11 1.16 2.01
N VAL A 55 8.46 1.58 3.10
CA VAL A 55 7.72 2.83 3.17
C VAL A 55 8.09 3.61 4.42
N TYR A 56 8.51 4.86 4.23
CA TYR A 56 8.49 5.85 5.31
C TYR A 56 7.26 6.72 5.19
N VAL A 57 6.50 6.84 6.27
CA VAL A 57 5.38 7.79 6.34
C VAL A 57 5.87 9.06 7.02
N ALA A 58 5.85 10.16 6.29
CA ALA A 58 6.17 11.46 6.83
C ALA A 58 4.94 12.05 7.53
N LEU A 59 5.17 12.63 8.70
CA LEU A 59 4.15 13.33 9.46
C LEU A 59 4.33 14.84 9.33
N ARG A 60 3.23 15.55 9.24
CA ARG A 60 3.15 17.01 9.41
C ARG A 60 2.17 17.27 10.54
N ASP A 61 2.63 17.93 11.59
CA ASP A 61 1.82 18.24 12.78
C ASP A 61 1.14 16.99 13.39
N GLY A 62 1.87 15.87 13.38
CA GLY A 62 1.38 14.58 13.89
C GLY A 62 0.46 13.81 12.94
N VAL A 63 0.16 14.32 11.74
CA VAL A 63 -0.76 13.69 10.77
C VAL A 63 0.04 13.15 9.56
N PRO A 64 -0.28 11.95 9.03
CA PRO A 64 0.32 11.44 7.79
C PRO A 64 0.12 12.42 6.63
N SER A 65 1.20 12.82 5.97
CA SER A 65 1.14 13.82 4.89
C SER A 65 1.64 13.30 3.54
N ARG A 66 2.64 12.41 3.55
CA ARG A 66 3.18 11.76 2.36
C ARG A 66 3.89 10.47 2.72
N ILE A 67 4.14 9.64 1.72
CA ILE A 67 5.07 8.52 1.83
C ILE A 67 6.35 8.79 1.05
N ILE A 68 7.42 8.12 1.47
CA ILE A 68 8.64 7.94 0.69
C ILE A 68 8.75 6.43 0.47
N LEU A 69 8.68 6.02 -0.79
CA LEU A 69 8.99 4.65 -1.19
C LEU A 69 10.51 4.50 -1.27
N ARG A 70 11.02 3.38 -0.75
CA ARG A 70 12.41 2.94 -0.86
C ARG A 70 12.44 1.52 -1.41
N ASP A 71 13.64 1.07 -1.78
CA ASP A 71 13.86 -0.29 -2.28
C ASP A 71 12.96 -0.60 -3.49
N LEU A 72 13.39 -0.06 -4.64
CA LEU A 72 12.63 -0.12 -5.89
C LEU A 72 13.08 -1.27 -6.80
N ASP A 73 13.98 -2.12 -6.33
CA ASP A 73 14.63 -3.15 -7.15
C ASP A 73 13.62 -4.23 -7.61
N SER A 74 12.58 -4.48 -6.82
CA SER A 74 11.48 -5.39 -7.15
C SER A 74 10.34 -4.73 -7.94
N THR A 75 10.54 -3.52 -8.50
CA THR A 75 9.49 -2.85 -9.28
C THR A 75 9.18 -3.62 -10.56
N ILE A 76 7.90 -3.97 -10.74
CA ILE A 76 7.43 -4.62 -11.96
C ILE A 76 6.85 -3.56 -12.91
N LEU A 77 7.33 -3.57 -14.16
CA LEU A 77 7.04 -2.56 -15.16
C LEU A 77 6.14 -3.10 -16.28
N ASP A 78 5.10 -2.34 -16.64
CA ASP A 78 4.25 -2.59 -17.81
C ASP A 78 4.98 -2.15 -19.08
N PRO A 79 5.43 -3.06 -19.95
CA PRO A 79 6.17 -2.67 -21.16
C PRO A 79 5.33 -1.81 -22.11
N ILE A 80 3.99 -1.96 -22.10
CA ILE A 80 3.09 -1.19 -22.98
C ILE A 80 3.08 0.28 -22.59
N ARG A 81 3.14 0.59 -21.29
CA ARG A 81 3.15 1.98 -20.79
C ARG A 81 4.55 2.56 -20.68
N ILE A 82 5.53 1.75 -20.29
CA ILE A 82 6.88 2.23 -19.97
C ILE A 82 7.71 2.47 -21.22
N ARG A 83 7.64 1.60 -22.24
CA ARG A 83 8.45 1.78 -23.46
C ARG A 83 8.18 3.12 -24.17
N PRO A 84 6.92 3.53 -24.40
CA PRO A 84 6.65 4.85 -24.98
C PRO A 84 7.17 6.00 -24.11
N ALA A 85 7.04 5.91 -22.79
CA ALA A 85 7.51 6.93 -21.86
C ALA A 85 9.04 7.06 -21.88
N VAL A 86 9.76 5.93 -21.88
CA VAL A 86 11.23 5.88 -22.00
C VAL A 86 11.69 6.51 -23.31
N GLN A 87 11.05 6.13 -24.43
CA GLN A 87 11.38 6.68 -25.75
C GLN A 87 11.12 8.20 -25.81
N ALA A 88 9.97 8.66 -25.35
CA ALA A 88 9.60 10.08 -25.36
C ALA A 88 10.56 10.93 -24.52
N ASN A 89 11.10 10.39 -23.43
CA ASN A 89 12.04 11.08 -22.54
C ASN A 89 13.51 10.80 -22.87
N ARG A 90 13.81 10.08 -23.96
CA ARG A 90 15.17 9.69 -24.38
C ARG A 90 15.96 8.97 -23.27
N LEU A 91 15.26 8.23 -22.41
CA LEU A 91 15.85 7.43 -21.36
C LEU A 91 16.36 6.10 -21.94
N ARG A 92 17.32 5.49 -21.25
CA ARG A 92 17.81 4.15 -21.57
C ARG A 92 17.60 3.25 -20.37
N LEU A 93 16.95 2.11 -20.59
CA LEU A 93 16.89 1.02 -19.65
C LEU A 93 18.05 0.04 -19.94
N ALA A 94 18.44 -0.76 -18.94
CA ALA A 94 19.40 -1.82 -19.17
C ALA A 94 18.85 -2.79 -20.25
N PRO A 95 19.68 -3.30 -21.17
CA PRO A 95 19.20 -4.19 -22.24
C PRO A 95 18.42 -5.40 -21.72
N THR A 96 18.81 -5.90 -20.55
CA THR A 96 18.24 -7.07 -19.88
C THR A 96 17.02 -6.76 -19.00
N THR A 97 16.55 -5.50 -18.95
CA THR A 97 15.42 -5.11 -18.08
C THR A 97 14.17 -5.97 -18.28
N TRP A 98 13.95 -6.49 -19.50
CA TRP A 98 12.73 -7.25 -19.83
C TRP A 98 12.90 -8.77 -19.73
N ASP A 99 14.12 -9.29 -19.70
CA ASP A 99 14.40 -10.73 -19.84
C ASP A 99 13.82 -11.56 -18.69
N HIS A 100 13.76 -10.97 -17.50
CA HIS A 100 13.25 -11.60 -16.28
C HIS A 100 12.12 -10.80 -15.63
N MET A 101 11.59 -9.78 -16.32
CA MET A 101 10.50 -8.96 -15.80
C MET A 101 9.22 -9.83 -15.73
N PRO A 102 8.62 -10.01 -14.54
CA PRO A 102 7.34 -10.70 -14.42
C PRO A 102 6.25 -9.97 -15.20
N THR A 103 5.14 -10.67 -15.47
CA THR A 103 3.99 -10.03 -16.10
C THR A 103 3.45 -8.89 -15.21
N PHE A 104 2.87 -7.87 -15.83
CA PHE A 104 2.32 -6.74 -15.07
C PHE A 104 1.15 -7.15 -14.16
N GLU A 105 0.43 -8.22 -14.52
CA GLU A 105 -0.60 -8.83 -13.67
C GLU A 105 -0.01 -9.35 -12.34
N ILE A 106 1.13 -10.05 -12.38
CA ILE A 106 1.85 -10.47 -11.17
C ILE A 106 2.23 -9.22 -10.35
N GLY A 107 2.65 -8.15 -11.00
CA GLY A 107 2.89 -6.86 -10.36
C GLY A 107 1.67 -6.34 -9.58
N GLY A 108 0.48 -6.41 -10.18
CA GLY A 108 -0.77 -6.03 -9.50
C GLY A 108 -1.07 -6.87 -8.26
N GLN A 109 -0.89 -8.19 -8.37
CA GLN A 109 -1.09 -9.12 -7.26
C GLN A 109 -0.12 -8.83 -6.10
N ARG A 110 1.16 -8.61 -6.40
CA ARG A 110 2.17 -8.27 -5.40
C ARG A 110 1.91 -6.91 -4.76
N LEU A 111 1.51 -5.91 -5.54
CA LEU A 111 1.12 -4.60 -5.01
C LEU A 111 -0.06 -4.72 -4.05
N ALA A 112 -1.13 -5.42 -4.42
CA ALA A 112 -2.30 -5.62 -3.56
C ALA A 112 -1.94 -6.36 -2.27
N HIS A 113 -1.12 -7.42 -2.39
CA HIS A 113 -0.64 -8.19 -1.23
C HIS A 113 0.22 -7.33 -0.28
N ALA A 114 1.25 -6.66 -0.82
CA ALA A 114 2.16 -5.81 -0.05
C ALA A 114 1.43 -4.66 0.65
N LEU A 115 0.49 -4.02 -0.04
CA LEU A 115 -0.26 -2.88 0.47
C LEU A 115 -1.25 -3.28 1.58
N LEU A 116 -1.98 -4.39 1.40
CA LEU A 116 -3.03 -4.77 2.36
C LEU A 116 -2.54 -5.69 3.47
N PHE A 117 -1.73 -6.70 3.17
CA PHE A 117 -1.31 -7.71 4.15
C PHE A 117 0.01 -7.29 4.76
N GLY A 118 1.02 -7.06 3.90
CA GLY A 118 2.36 -6.68 4.33
C GLY A 118 2.49 -5.26 4.89
N HIS A 119 1.41 -4.49 4.91
CA HIS A 119 1.42 -3.12 5.41
C HIS A 119 0.17 -2.77 6.21
N LEU A 120 -1.00 -2.58 5.57
CA LEU A 120 -2.19 -2.10 6.30
C LEU A 120 -2.69 -3.10 7.35
N GLY A 121 -2.55 -4.40 7.11
CA GLY A 121 -2.87 -5.47 8.06
C GLY A 121 -2.05 -5.33 9.35
N GLU A 122 -0.74 -5.11 9.22
CA GLU A 122 0.14 -4.86 10.36
C GLU A 122 -0.25 -3.59 11.12
N VAL A 123 -0.48 -2.48 10.40
CA VAL A 123 -0.90 -1.20 11.01
C VAL A 123 -2.23 -1.35 11.77
N ILE A 124 -3.21 -2.02 11.17
CA ILE A 124 -4.49 -2.34 11.82
C ILE A 124 -4.25 -3.18 13.08
N SER A 125 -3.40 -4.19 12.99
CA SER A 125 -3.03 -5.07 14.10
C SER A 125 -2.44 -4.27 15.28
N TYR A 126 -1.59 -3.28 15.00
CA TYR A 126 -1.09 -2.35 16.02
C TYR A 126 -2.20 -1.51 16.65
N PHE A 127 -3.10 -0.93 15.85
CA PHE A 127 -4.22 -0.15 16.35
C PHE A 127 -5.11 -0.98 17.30
N LEU A 128 -5.48 -2.20 16.90
CA LEU A 128 -6.30 -3.12 17.70
C LEU A 128 -5.64 -3.51 19.03
N ARG A 129 -4.31 -3.65 19.08
CA ARG A 129 -3.58 -3.94 20.33
C ARG A 129 -3.42 -2.73 21.24
N SER A 130 -3.42 -1.52 20.67
CA SER A 130 -3.06 -0.29 21.38
C SER A 130 -4.21 0.39 22.13
N GLY A 131 -5.47 0.02 21.85
CA GLY A 131 -6.61 0.64 22.51
C GLY A 131 -7.96 0.15 22.01
N ASP A 132 -9.02 0.86 22.43
CA ASP A 132 -10.42 0.51 22.15
C ASP A 132 -10.84 0.98 20.74
N VAL A 133 -10.31 0.32 19.71
CA VAL A 133 -10.68 0.53 18.32
C VAL A 133 -11.30 -0.72 17.72
N LYS A 134 -12.42 -0.53 17.04
CA LYS A 134 -13.17 -1.54 16.28
C LYS A 134 -12.59 -1.74 14.88
N LEU A 135 -12.35 -3.00 14.49
CA LEU A 135 -11.82 -3.36 13.17
C LEU A 135 -12.73 -2.87 12.04
N GLU A 136 -14.04 -2.92 12.24
CA GLU A 136 -15.04 -2.59 11.23
C GLU A 136 -14.85 -1.14 10.77
N ARG A 137 -14.58 -0.24 11.72
CA ARG A 137 -14.38 1.18 11.44
C ARG A 137 -13.03 1.48 10.78
N LEU A 138 -11.98 0.72 11.10
CA LEU A 138 -10.71 0.79 10.36
C LEU A 138 -10.90 0.27 8.93
N THR A 139 -11.61 -0.84 8.76
CA THR A 139 -11.90 -1.43 7.44
C THR A 139 -12.68 -0.47 6.55
N VAL A 140 -13.67 0.24 7.09
CA VAL A 140 -14.39 1.31 6.38
C VAL A 140 -13.42 2.37 5.83
N SER A 141 -12.38 2.75 6.59
CA SER A 141 -11.41 3.75 6.13
C SER A 141 -10.60 3.26 4.91
N VAL A 142 -10.34 1.96 4.80
CA VAL A 142 -9.68 1.35 3.63
C VAL A 142 -10.64 1.35 2.44
N GLU A 143 -11.89 0.94 2.63
CA GLU A 143 -12.90 0.89 1.56
C GLU A 143 -13.29 2.28 1.04
N ASP A 144 -13.40 3.26 1.93
CA ASP A 144 -13.57 4.68 1.57
C ASP A 144 -12.40 5.15 0.70
N THR A 145 -11.17 4.81 1.07
CA THR A 145 -9.98 5.20 0.30
C THR A 145 -9.98 4.55 -1.09
N TRP A 146 -10.34 3.28 -1.21
CA TRP A 146 -10.52 2.65 -2.53
C TRP A 146 -11.59 3.37 -3.37
N SER A 147 -12.71 3.72 -2.76
CA SER A 147 -13.81 4.41 -3.43
C SER A 147 -13.36 5.79 -3.94
N GLU A 148 -12.62 6.54 -3.11
CA GLU A 148 -11.99 7.82 -3.46
C GLU A 148 -11.03 7.66 -4.65
N LEU A 149 -10.17 6.64 -4.65
CA LEU A 149 -9.22 6.39 -5.74
C LEU A 149 -9.90 6.01 -7.06
N ILE A 150 -10.95 5.18 -7.00
CA ILE A 150 -11.76 4.83 -8.18
C ILE A 150 -12.44 6.07 -8.76
N ALA A 151 -13.04 6.90 -7.90
CA ALA A 151 -13.73 8.12 -8.30
C ALA A 151 -12.77 9.17 -8.90
N ALA A 152 -11.59 9.34 -8.30
CA ALA A 152 -10.56 10.28 -8.77
C ALA A 152 -9.86 9.84 -10.08
N THR A 153 -10.03 8.59 -10.51
CA THR A 153 -9.38 8.07 -11.73
C THR A 153 -10.23 8.37 -12.96
N SER A 154 -9.81 9.33 -13.78
CA SER A 154 -10.57 9.79 -14.96
C SER A 154 -10.57 8.79 -16.12
N SER A 155 -9.43 8.17 -16.43
CA SER A 155 -9.30 7.24 -17.57
C SER A 155 -10.09 5.95 -17.32
N PRO A 156 -10.99 5.52 -18.23
CA PRO A 156 -11.71 4.25 -18.08
C PRO A 156 -10.79 3.04 -17.95
N ALA A 157 -9.69 3.01 -18.70
CA ALA A 157 -8.72 1.92 -18.65
C ALA A 157 -7.98 1.87 -17.30
N SER A 158 -7.51 3.02 -16.81
CA SER A 158 -6.88 3.08 -15.48
C SER A 158 -7.88 2.76 -14.38
N ARG A 159 -9.14 3.18 -14.50
CA ARG A 159 -10.18 2.89 -13.51
C ARG A 159 -10.49 1.39 -13.42
N ARG A 160 -10.44 0.67 -14.54
CA ARG A 160 -10.53 -0.80 -14.56
C ARG A 160 -9.40 -1.43 -13.73
N LEU A 161 -8.16 -1.02 -13.95
CA LEU A 161 -7.01 -1.51 -13.18
C LEU A 161 -7.12 -1.24 -11.67
N VAL A 162 -7.61 -0.05 -11.26
CA VAL A 162 -7.84 0.24 -9.84
C VAL A 162 -8.90 -0.70 -9.25
N ARG A 163 -9.97 -1.01 -10.01
CA ARG A 163 -11.01 -1.96 -9.59
C ARG A 163 -10.48 -3.39 -9.51
N GLU A 164 -9.62 -3.80 -10.44
CA GLU A 164 -8.96 -5.11 -10.44
C GLU A 164 -8.04 -5.27 -9.22
N LEU A 165 -7.21 -4.26 -8.90
CA LEU A 165 -6.40 -4.26 -7.67
C LEU A 165 -7.27 -4.41 -6.41
N ARG A 166 -8.40 -3.69 -6.36
CA ARG A 166 -9.37 -3.83 -5.26
C ARG A 166 -10.04 -5.21 -5.24
N ALA A 167 -10.26 -5.84 -6.38
CA ALA A 167 -10.82 -7.19 -6.43
C ALA A 167 -9.81 -8.24 -5.92
N GLN A 168 -8.55 -8.16 -6.38
CA GLN A 168 -7.46 -9.02 -5.92
C GLN A 168 -7.26 -8.93 -4.40
N SER A 169 -7.40 -7.72 -3.85
CA SER A 169 -7.39 -7.45 -2.42
C SER A 169 -8.41 -8.30 -1.62
N ASN A 170 -9.58 -8.60 -2.19
CA ASN A 170 -10.60 -9.43 -1.55
C ASN A 170 -10.24 -10.93 -1.61
N SER A 171 -9.65 -11.38 -2.72
CA SER A 171 -9.18 -12.77 -2.85
C SER A 171 -8.05 -13.08 -1.87
N VAL A 172 -7.18 -12.12 -1.57
CA VAL A 172 -6.14 -12.33 -0.55
C VAL A 172 -6.74 -12.27 0.87
N LYS A 173 -7.81 -11.50 1.12
CA LYS A 173 -8.51 -11.49 2.43
C LYS A 173 -9.12 -12.86 2.75
N ALA A 174 -9.57 -13.58 1.72
CA ALA A 174 -10.14 -14.93 1.86
C ALA A 174 -9.09 -16.02 2.21
N ASN A 175 -7.80 -15.74 2.02
CA ASN A 175 -6.70 -16.67 2.33
C ASN A 175 -6.01 -16.37 3.68
N LEU A 176 -6.52 -15.41 4.45
CA LEU A 176 -6.10 -15.26 5.85
C LEU A 176 -6.66 -16.42 6.67
N PRO A 177 -5.84 -17.10 7.50
CA PRO A 177 -6.39 -18.07 8.45
C PRO A 177 -7.37 -17.37 9.39
N PRO A 178 -8.44 -18.05 9.85
CA PRO A 178 -9.34 -17.49 10.84
C PRO A 178 -8.55 -17.03 12.07
N ARG A 179 -8.97 -15.92 12.68
CA ARG A 179 -8.34 -15.36 13.88
C ARG A 179 -8.13 -16.45 14.94
N GLY A 180 -6.89 -16.64 15.38
CA GLY A 180 -6.57 -17.45 16.55
C GLY A 180 -5.41 -18.43 16.43
N VAL A 181 -4.79 -18.60 15.26
CA VAL A 181 -3.61 -19.46 15.14
C VAL A 181 -2.34 -18.63 15.40
N PRO A 182 -1.53 -18.94 16.43
CA PRO A 182 -0.24 -18.28 16.61
C PRO A 182 0.66 -18.61 15.42
N ILE A 183 1.31 -17.60 14.85
CA ILE A 183 2.42 -17.81 13.91
C ILE A 183 3.60 -18.30 14.75
N THR A 184 3.80 -19.61 14.82
CA THR A 184 5.03 -20.21 15.32
C THR A 184 6.11 -20.04 14.26
N PHE A 185 7.11 -19.21 14.55
CA PHE A 185 8.38 -19.26 13.83
C PHE A 185 9.14 -20.49 14.33
N ALA A 186 9.28 -21.50 13.47
CA ALA A 186 10.24 -22.58 13.71
C ALA A 186 11.64 -21.97 13.65
N GLY A 187 12.45 -22.26 14.67
CA GLY A 187 13.81 -21.75 14.85
C GLY A 187 14.82 -22.36 13.89
#